data_AF-A0A8T4J5E7-F1
#
_entry.id   AF-A0A8T4J5E7-F1
#
_cell.length_a   1.000
_cell.length_b   1.000
_cell.length_c   1.000
_cell.angle_alpha   90.00
_cell.angle_beta   90.00
_cell.angle_gamma   90.00
#
_symmetry.space_group_name_H-M   'P 1'
#
loop_
_entity.id
_entity.type
_entity.pdbx_description
1 polymer ?
#
loop_
_entity_poly.entity_id
_entity_poly.type
_entity_poly.pdbx_seq_one_letter_code
_entity_poly.pdbx_strand_id
1 'polypeptide(L)' 'DGEALLTREDPGSTDSALDTVEGWLPYRKHLTLTAGGKRHVMMGASQLDQYGNQNISAIGDPHRPRRQLLGARGA' A
#
# COMPACT_ATOMS: atom_id res chain seq x y z
N ASP A 1 -7.33 5.46 -13.80
CA ASP A 1 -6.06 4.81 -13.41
C ASP A 1 -4.88 5.78 -13.46
N GLY A 2 -4.98 6.96 -12.82
CA GLY A 2 -4.13 8.12 -13.17
C GLY A 2 -2.90 8.38 -12.30
N GLU A 3 -2.98 8.19 -10.98
CA GLU A 3 -2.05 8.86 -10.06
C GLU A 3 -0.83 8.04 -9.63
N ALA A 4 -0.78 6.76 -9.99
CA ALA A 4 0.31 5.89 -9.57
C ALA A 4 1.51 6.05 -10.51
N LEU A 5 2.58 6.65 -10.00
CA LEU A 5 3.80 6.98 -10.71
C LEU A 5 4.98 6.19 -10.12
N LEU A 6 5.95 5.88 -10.96
CA LEU A 6 7.28 5.46 -10.51
C LEU A 6 8.10 6.73 -10.32
N THR A 7 8.75 6.83 -9.18
CA THR A 7 9.62 7.93 -8.84
C THR A 7 11.03 7.41 -8.66
N ARG A 8 12.00 8.22 -9.10
CA ARG A 8 13.41 7.98 -8.86
C ARG A 8 13.80 8.61 -7.53
N GLU A 9 14.44 7.83 -6.68
CA GLU A 9 15.10 8.37 -5.49
C GLU A 9 16.31 9.21 -5.94
N ASP A 10 16.31 10.49 -5.58
CA ASP A 10 17.41 11.41 -5.88
C ASP A 10 18.39 11.45 -4.68
N PRO A 11 19.62 10.89 -4.81
CA PRO A 11 20.54 10.76 -3.69
C PRO A 11 20.91 12.12 -3.09
N GLY A 12 20.58 12.32 -1.80
CA GLY A 12 20.84 13.58 -1.08
C GLY A 12 19.61 14.49 -0.91
N SER A 13 18.47 14.12 -1.51
CA SER A 13 17.18 14.73 -1.21
C SER A 13 16.71 14.36 0.21
N THR A 14 16.45 15.36 1.05
CA THR A 14 15.76 15.18 2.35
C THR A 14 14.27 15.51 2.26
N ASP A 15 13.81 15.90 1.08
CA ASP A 15 12.42 16.27 0.82
C ASP A 15 11.74 15.16 0.02
N SER A 16 10.88 14.39 0.67
CA SER A 16 10.09 13.33 0.02
C SER A 16 9.18 13.85 -1.10
N ALA A 17 9.04 15.17 -1.23
CA ALA A 17 8.22 15.82 -2.24
C ALA A 17 8.92 15.98 -3.61
N LEU A 18 10.22 15.69 -3.72
CA LEU A 18 11.03 16.01 -4.90
C LEU A 18 11.53 14.81 -5.73
N ASP A 19 10.99 13.61 -5.52
CA ASP A 19 11.42 12.48 -6.34
C ASP A 19 10.98 12.67 -7.82
N THR A 20 11.95 12.66 -8.73
CA THR A 20 11.70 12.81 -10.17
C THR A 20 10.83 11.66 -10.68
N VAL A 21 9.68 11.97 -11.31
CA VAL A 21 8.82 10.96 -11.95
C VAL A 21 9.55 10.33 -13.13
N GLU A 22 9.76 9.01 -13.09
CA GLU A 22 10.46 8.26 -14.13
C GLU A 22 9.55 7.30 -14.90
N GLY A 23 8.29 7.12 -14.48
CA GLY A 23 7.36 6.28 -15.20
C GLY A 23 5.93 6.29 -14.68
N TRP A 24 5.05 5.64 -15.43
CA TRP A 24 3.63 5.50 -15.11
C TRP A 24 3.29 4.04 -14.72
N LEU A 25 2.68 3.87 -13.55
CA LEU A 25 2.34 2.57 -12.96
C LEU A 25 0.82 2.46 -12.66
N PRO A 26 -0.04 2.35 -13.68
CA PRO A 26 -1.48 2.19 -13.47
C PRO A 26 -1.77 0.92 -12.67
N TYR A 27 -2.94 0.86 -12.01
CA TYR A 27 -3.34 -0.24 -11.14
C TYR A 27 -3.17 -1.62 -11.77
N ARG A 28 -3.53 -1.80 -13.04
CA ARG A 28 -3.32 -3.08 -13.75
C ARG A 28 -1.86 -3.55 -13.74
N LYS A 29 -0.91 -2.63 -13.94
CA LYS A 29 0.53 -2.92 -13.91
C LYS A 29 1.02 -3.10 -12.48
N HIS A 30 0.50 -2.34 -11.53
CA HIS A 30 0.80 -2.52 -10.10
C HIS A 30 0.41 -3.92 -9.61
N LEU A 31 -0.73 -4.46 -10.05
CA LEU A 31 -1.15 -5.83 -9.73
C LEU A 31 -0.19 -6.87 -10.33
N THR A 32 0.21 -6.71 -11.60
CA THR A 32 1.23 -7.56 -12.22
C THR A 32 2.58 -7.49 -11.48
N LEU A 33 3.02 -6.29 -11.09
CA LEU A 33 4.25 -6.09 -10.32
C LEU A 33 4.19 -6.81 -8.97
N THR A 34 3.05 -6.69 -8.26
CA THR A 34 2.82 -7.35 -6.98
C THR A 34 2.88 -8.87 -7.11
N ALA A 35 2.25 -9.44 -8.13
CA ALA A 35 2.30 -10.88 -8.40
C ALA A 35 3.71 -11.38 -8.75
N GLY A 36 4.58 -10.51 -9.28
CA GLY A 36 5.98 -10.83 -9.59
C GLY A 36 6.92 -10.86 -8.38
N GLY A 37 6.45 -10.51 -7.18
CA GLY A 37 7.22 -10.61 -5.92
C GLY A 37 8.36 -9.59 -5.75
N LYS A 38 8.62 -8.73 -6.73
CA LYS A 38 9.69 -7.72 -6.71
C LYS A 38 9.20 -6.38 -6.15
N ARG A 39 8.48 -6.44 -5.02
CA ARG A 39 7.91 -5.26 -4.36
C ARG A 39 8.07 -5.39 -2.87
N HIS A 40 8.62 -4.35 -2.26
CA HIS A 40 8.55 -4.14 -0.83
C HIS A 40 7.50 -3.05 -0.57
N VAL A 41 6.56 -3.29 0.34
CA VAL A 41 5.53 -2.31 0.69
C VAL A 41 5.61 -1.99 2.17
N MET A 42 5.55 -0.70 2.49
CA MET A 42 5.31 -0.21 3.83
C MET A 42 3.82 0.11 3.95
N MET A 43 3.14 -0.48 4.93
CA MET A 43 1.73 -0.22 5.19
C MET A 43 1.51 0.05 6.68
N GLY A 44 0.65 1.03 6.97
CA GLY A 44 0.10 1.19 8.31
C GLY A 44 -1.04 0.20 8.55
N ALA A 45 -1.22 -0.21 9.81
CA ALA A 45 -2.30 -1.09 10.22
C ALA A 45 -3.08 -0.50 11.39
N SER A 46 -4.41 -0.70 11.42
CA SER A 46 -5.21 -0.30 12.58
C SER A 46 -4.98 -1.23 13.78
N GLN A 47 -4.64 -2.49 13.51
CA GLN A 47 -4.21 -3.47 14.50
C GLN A 47 -3.07 -4.32 13.92
N LEU A 48 -2.09 -4.64 14.75
CA LEU A 48 -0.96 -5.54 14.47
C LEU A 48 -0.79 -6.46 15.68
N ASP A 49 -0.70 -7.77 15.46
CA ASP A 49 -0.44 -8.74 16.53
C ASP A 49 1.02 -9.17 16.62
N GLN A 50 1.34 -9.98 17.63
CA GLN A 50 2.71 -10.47 17.88
C GLN A 50 3.25 -11.41 16.80
N TYR A 51 2.39 -11.96 15.93
CA TYR A 51 2.76 -12.85 14.84
C TYR A 51 2.86 -12.13 13.50
N GLY A 52 2.56 -10.82 13.48
CA GLY A 52 2.62 -10.00 12.27
C GLY A 52 1.31 -9.92 11.49
N ASN A 53 0.19 -10.47 12.00
CA ASN A 53 -1.10 -10.31 11.33
C ASN A 53 -1.56 -8.86 11.44
N GLN A 54 -2.01 -8.29 10.33
CA GLN A 54 -2.46 -6.90 10.24
C GLN A 54 -3.95 -6.83 9.90
N ASN A 55 -4.64 -5.87 10.51
CA ASN A 55 -6.03 -5.58 10.20
C ASN A 55 -6.23 -4.11 9.81
N ILE A 56 -6.76 -3.91 8.61
CA ILE A 56 -7.28 -2.63 8.08
C ILE A 56 -8.72 -2.76 7.58
N SER A 57 -9.38 -3.89 7.87
CA SER A 57 -10.63 -4.29 7.23
C SER A 57 -11.86 -3.79 7.98
N ALA A 58 -12.04 -4.25 9.22
CA ALA A 58 -13.15 -3.91 10.10
C ALA A 58 -12.84 -4.35 11.55
N ILE A 59 -13.60 -3.82 12.51
CA ILE A 59 -13.53 -4.18 13.94
C ILE A 59 -14.85 -4.85 14.36
N GLY A 60 -14.77 -6.03 14.98
CA GLY A 60 -15.92 -6.83 15.43
C GLY A 60 -16.27 -7.97 14.45
N ASP A 61 -17.52 -8.42 14.46
CA ASP A 61 -18.02 -9.46 13.55
C ASP A 61 -17.86 -9.02 12.07
N PRO A 62 -17.18 -9.78 11.20
CA PRO A 62 -17.00 -9.43 9.80
C PRO A 62 -18.29 -9.24 9.00
N HIS A 63 -19.37 -9.95 9.34
CA HIS A 63 -20.67 -9.82 8.64
C HIS A 63 -21.51 -8.66 9.17
N ARG A 64 -21.23 -8.20 10.40
CA ARG A 64 -21.90 -7.07 11.04
C ARG A 64 -20.90 -6.26 11.87
N PRO A 65 -19.99 -5.52 11.22
CA PRO A 65 -18.88 -4.90 11.92
C PRO A 65 -19.35 -3.79 12.84
N ARG A 66 -18.72 -3.68 14.02
CA ARG A 66 -18.94 -2.57 14.94
C ARG A 66 -18.37 -1.26 14.36
N ARG A 67 -17.26 -1.37 13.62
CA ARG A 67 -16.66 -0.28 12.85
C ARG A 67 -16.13 -0.83 11.53
N GLN A 68 -16.55 -0.21 10.43
CA GLN A 68 -16.02 -0.48 9.10
C GLN A 68 -14.76 0.37 8.88
N LEU A 69 -13.70 -0.25 8.39
CA LEU A 69 -12.46 0.42 7.97
C LEU A 69 -12.37 0.36 6.44
N LEU A 70 -11.16 0.19 5.89
CA LEU A 70 -10.91 0.22 4.46
C LEU A 70 -11.24 -1.10 3.75
N GLY A 71 -11.52 -2.19 4.48
CA GLY A 71 -11.53 -3.54 3.90
C GLY A 71 -10.10 -4.10 3.72
N ALA A 72 -9.96 -5.33 3.23
CA ALA A 72 -8.64 -5.99 3.14
C ALA A 72 -7.68 -5.31 2.14
N ARG A 73 -8.22 -4.65 1.10
CA ARG A 73 -7.45 -4.01 0.03
C ARG A 73 -6.44 -5.00 -0.58
N GLY A 74 -5.23 -4.57 -0.87
CA GLY A 74 -4.16 -5.40 -1.43
C GLY A 74 -3.15 -5.86 -0.37
N ALA A 75 -3.58 -5.97 0.89
CA ALA A 75 -2.82 -6.57 1.97
C ALA A 75 -2.76 -8.10 1.82
#